data_AF-A0A6G6Y506-F1
#
_entry.id   AF-A0A6G6Y506-F1
#
_cell.length_a   1.000
_cell.length_b   1.000
_cell.length_c   1.000
_cell.angle_alpha   90.00
_cell.angle_beta   90.00
_cell.angle_gamma   90.00
#
_symmetry.space_group_name_H-M   'P 1'
#
loop_
_entity.id
_entity.type
_entity.pdbx_description
1 polymer ?
#
loop_
_entity_poly.entity_id
_entity_poly.type
_entity_poly.pdbx_seq_one_letter_code
_entity_poly.pdbx_strand_id
1 'polypeptide(L)'
;MIEANGLLSYDEVQERLVEAWGFLMRMPDRERGWLRSGVSSIYREFRLSEAEAWRLYQIDSDDYHGDARPKLPPLSSVEVDRMEEALAWVSAYAPRRDCGLIGVVLAQLQRSARPSWEEAADKIGGDAAPAALSRRYERAMGAVCRGVNAGLRRAGSCQA
;
A
#
# COMPACT_ATOMS: atom_id res chain seq x y z
N MET A 1 24.56 -1.53 -9.93
CA MET A 1 24.31 -2.52 -11.00
C MET A 1 22.87 -2.30 -11.45
N ILE A 2 22.71 -1.64 -12.57
CA ILE A 2 21.44 -1.37 -13.24
C ILE A 2 21.64 -1.90 -14.68
N GLU A 3 20.56 -2.41 -15.29
CA GLU A 3 20.38 -3.01 -16.63
C GLU A 3 20.13 -4.54 -16.56
N ALA A 4 19.12 -5.16 -17.18
CA ALA A 4 18.49 -4.86 -18.48
C ALA A 4 17.07 -5.46 -18.63
N ASN A 5 16.09 -4.96 -17.88
CA ASN A 5 14.69 -4.99 -18.30
C ASN A 5 13.99 -3.86 -17.55
N GLY A 6 13.38 -2.90 -18.24
CA GLY A 6 12.61 -1.82 -17.60
C GLY A 6 11.32 -2.30 -16.92
N LEU A 7 11.31 -3.53 -16.40
CA LEU A 7 10.19 -4.19 -15.75
C LEU A 7 10.58 -4.45 -14.30
N LEU A 8 9.66 -4.16 -13.39
CA LEU A 8 9.81 -4.43 -11.97
C LEU A 8 9.37 -5.87 -11.68
N SER A 9 10.18 -6.56 -10.88
CA SER A 9 9.84 -7.83 -10.27
C SER A 9 8.74 -7.67 -9.20
N TYR A 10 8.19 -8.79 -8.75
CA TYR A 10 7.18 -8.79 -7.68
C TYR A 10 7.71 -8.15 -6.41
N ASP A 11 8.93 -8.53 -6.01
CA ASP A 11 9.57 -8.04 -4.78
C ASP A 11 9.85 -6.54 -4.88
N GLU A 12 10.35 -6.05 -6.01
CA GLU A 12 10.58 -4.60 -6.22
C GLU A 12 9.28 -3.79 -6.15
N VAL A 13 8.18 -4.30 -6.71
CA VAL A 13 6.87 -3.65 -6.60
C VAL A 13 6.39 -3.65 -5.15
N GLN A 14 6.53 -4.76 -4.44
CA GLN A 14 6.13 -4.87 -3.04
C GLN A 14 6.96 -3.95 -2.15
N GLU A 15 8.27 -3.91 -2.31
CA GLU A 15 9.19 -3.03 -1.58
C GLU A 15 8.83 -1.57 -1.78
N ARG A 16 8.58 -1.13 -3.03
CA ARG A 16 8.15 0.24 -3.30
C ARG A 16 6.80 0.58 -2.67
N LEU A 17 5.87 -0.37 -2.61
CA LEU A 17 4.59 -0.16 -1.93
C LEU A 17 4.73 -0.10 -0.41
N VAL A 18 5.62 -0.91 0.18
CA VAL A 18 5.93 -0.85 1.63
C VAL A 18 6.63 0.45 1.98
N GLU A 19 7.57 0.91 1.15
CA GLU A 19 8.22 2.22 1.30
C GLU A 19 7.19 3.35 1.24
N ALA A 20 6.31 3.34 0.23
CA ALA A 20 5.24 4.31 0.09
C ALA A 20 4.26 4.30 1.28
N TRP A 21 3.94 3.12 1.82
CA TRP A 21 3.15 3.00 3.05
C TRP A 21 3.87 3.65 4.24
N GLY A 22 5.18 3.45 4.36
CA GLY A 22 6.00 4.10 5.38
C GLY A 22 5.99 5.63 5.28
N PHE A 23 6.02 6.19 4.06
CA PHE A 23 5.86 7.62 3.84
C PHE A 23 4.46 8.11 4.21
N LEU A 24 3.42 7.39 3.80
CA LEU A 24 2.04 7.73 4.14
C LEU A 24 1.84 7.89 5.65
N MET A 25 2.44 6.99 6.45
CA MET A 25 2.32 7.04 7.91
C MET A 25 3.02 8.23 8.58
N ARG A 26 4.00 8.85 7.90
CA ARG A 26 4.75 10.03 8.36
C ARG A 26 4.05 11.36 8.01
N MET A 27 3.00 11.35 7.19
CA MET A 27 2.29 12.58 6.80
C MET A 27 1.58 13.23 8.00
N PRO A 28 1.76 14.54 8.24
CA PRO A 28 1.18 15.25 9.38
C PRO A 28 -0.35 15.44 9.27
N ASP A 29 -0.90 15.41 8.06
CA ASP A 29 -2.33 15.45 7.78
C ASP A 29 -2.68 14.21 6.98
N ARG A 30 -2.85 13.10 7.70
CA ARG A 30 -3.13 11.78 7.13
C ARG A 30 -4.44 11.81 6.35
N GLU A 31 -5.43 12.57 6.82
CA GLU A 31 -6.72 12.75 6.13
C GLU A 31 -6.58 13.55 4.81
N ARG A 32 -5.84 14.67 4.76
CA ARG A 32 -5.63 15.41 3.48
C ARG A 32 -4.64 14.74 2.54
N GLY A 33 -3.59 14.09 3.04
CA GLY A 33 -2.64 13.32 2.23
C GLY A 33 -3.31 12.14 1.54
N TRP A 34 -4.22 11.52 2.26
CA TRP A 34 -5.13 10.52 1.74
C TRP A 34 -6.14 11.08 0.74
N LEU A 35 -6.78 12.23 1.02
CA LEU A 35 -7.80 12.84 0.16
C LEU A 35 -7.26 13.43 -1.16
N ARG A 36 -6.00 13.89 -1.18
CA ARG A 36 -5.36 14.48 -2.38
C ARG A 36 -4.64 13.47 -3.26
N SER A 37 -4.04 12.43 -2.69
CA SER A 37 -3.35 11.41 -3.48
C SER A 37 -4.35 10.44 -4.12
N GLY A 38 -3.90 9.68 -5.14
CA GLY A 38 -4.67 8.58 -5.72
C GLY A 38 -5.10 7.52 -4.69
N VAL A 39 -4.56 7.55 -3.47
CA VAL A 39 -4.99 6.76 -2.30
C VAL A 39 -6.45 7.02 -1.95
N SER A 40 -6.93 8.26 -2.08
CA SER A 40 -8.35 8.58 -1.82
C SER A 40 -9.27 7.79 -2.71
N SER A 41 -8.90 7.47 -3.96
CA SER A 41 -9.76 6.67 -4.83
C SER A 41 -9.99 5.24 -4.32
N ILE A 42 -9.06 4.69 -3.52
CA ILE A 42 -9.20 3.37 -2.90
C ILE A 42 -10.32 3.38 -1.83
N TYR A 43 -10.51 4.52 -1.15
CA TYR A 43 -11.39 4.68 0.02
C TYR A 43 -12.53 5.69 -0.15
N ARG A 44 -12.59 6.41 -1.27
CA ARG A 44 -13.66 7.37 -1.61
C ARG A 44 -14.88 6.68 -2.20
N GLU A 45 -14.66 5.53 -2.85
CA GLU A 45 -15.75 4.69 -3.38
C GLU A 45 -16.00 3.43 -2.55
N PHE A 46 -15.03 2.97 -1.76
CA PHE A 46 -15.32 2.14 -0.59
C PHE A 46 -15.83 3.08 0.50
N ARG A 47 -17.15 3.18 0.69
CA ARG A 47 -17.69 3.70 1.95
C ARG A 47 -17.29 2.75 3.07
N LEU A 48 -16.03 2.79 3.50
CA LEU A 48 -15.70 2.34 4.83
C LEU A 48 -16.58 3.16 5.76
N SER A 49 -17.34 2.46 6.59
CA SER A 49 -17.97 3.11 7.72
C SER A 49 -16.89 3.81 8.54
N GLU A 50 -17.26 4.91 9.20
CA GLU A 50 -16.39 5.61 10.13
C GLU A 50 -15.74 4.64 11.12
N ALA A 51 -16.44 3.58 11.53
CA ALA A 51 -15.93 2.50 12.37
C ALA A 51 -14.84 1.63 11.73
N GLU A 52 -14.92 1.34 10.43
CA GLU A 52 -13.88 0.56 9.72
C GLU A 52 -12.64 1.40 9.46
N ALA A 53 -12.83 2.68 9.09
CA ALA A 53 -11.76 3.66 9.01
C ALA A 53 -11.09 3.85 10.38
N TRP A 54 -11.89 3.92 11.46
CA TRP A 54 -11.41 4.07 12.83
C TRP A 54 -10.72 2.81 13.36
N ARG A 55 -11.14 1.60 12.98
CA ARG A 55 -10.41 0.36 13.32
C ARG A 55 -9.04 0.31 12.64
N LEU A 56 -8.98 0.70 11.36
CA LEU A 56 -7.70 0.83 10.66
C LEU A 56 -6.80 1.89 11.32
N TYR A 57 -7.39 2.97 11.82
CA TYR A 57 -6.72 4.03 12.57
C TYR A 57 -6.26 3.58 13.97
N GLN A 58 -7.08 2.84 14.72
CA GLN A 58 -6.75 2.33 16.06
C GLN A 58 -5.57 1.35 16.04
N ILE A 59 -5.40 0.59 14.96
CA ILE A 59 -4.20 -0.26 14.75
C ILE A 59 -2.91 0.58 14.81
N ASP A 60 -2.96 1.85 14.42
CA ASP A 60 -1.83 2.79 14.43
C ASP A 60 -1.78 3.66 15.69
N SER A 61 -2.93 3.92 16.34
CA SER A 61 -3.00 4.74 17.55
C SER A 61 -2.67 3.99 18.85
N ASP A 62 -2.61 2.67 18.86
CA ASP A 62 -2.11 1.94 20.04
C ASP A 62 -0.59 2.15 20.27
N ASP A 63 0.12 2.73 19.29
CA ASP A 63 1.49 3.25 19.42
C ASP A 63 1.55 4.75 19.84
N TYR A 64 0.40 5.37 20.17
CA TYR A 64 0.29 6.78 20.61
C TYR A 64 0.71 6.99 22.08
N HIS A 65 1.66 6.20 22.56
CA HIS A 65 2.51 6.50 23.72
C HIS A 65 3.94 6.84 23.26
N GLY A 66 4.07 7.41 22.07
CA GLY A 66 5.34 7.78 21.41
C GLY A 66 5.93 9.12 21.82
N ASP A 67 5.49 9.75 22.92
CA ASP A 67 5.95 11.08 23.37
C ASP A 67 7.46 11.16 23.68
N ALA A 68 8.20 10.04 23.61
CA ALA A 68 9.64 9.97 23.86
C ALA A 68 10.51 9.70 22.62
N ARG A 69 9.96 9.54 21.41
CA ARG A 69 10.76 9.25 20.21
C ARG A 69 11.00 10.52 19.37
N PRO A 70 12.24 10.79 18.91
CA PRO A 70 12.50 11.86 17.97
C PRO A 70 11.56 11.72 16.76
N LYS A 71 10.80 12.77 16.45
CA LYS A 71 9.96 12.79 15.25
C LYS A 71 10.87 12.68 14.04
N LEU A 72 10.58 11.71 13.16
CA LEU A 72 11.26 11.61 11.87
C LEU A 72 11.12 12.95 11.12
N PRO A 73 12.13 13.35 10.33
CA PRO A 73 12.05 14.58 9.56
C PRO A 73 10.82 14.57 8.63
N PRO A 74 10.28 15.75 8.28
CA PRO A 74 9.19 15.84 7.32
C PRO A 74 9.61 15.22 5.97
N LEU A 75 8.63 14.74 5.22
CA LEU A 75 8.88 14.19 3.88
C LEU A 75 9.36 15.30 2.93
N SER A 76 10.37 14.97 2.14
CA SER A 76 10.78 15.72 0.96
C SER A 76 9.75 15.58 -0.17
N SER A 77 9.75 16.52 -1.12
CA SER A 77 8.89 16.43 -2.31
C SER A 77 9.13 15.15 -3.11
N VAL A 78 10.38 14.69 -3.21
CA VAL A 78 10.74 13.45 -3.91
C VAL A 78 10.16 12.22 -3.23
N GLU A 79 10.15 12.17 -1.89
CA GLU A 79 9.49 11.08 -1.15
C GLU A 79 7.97 11.09 -1.37
N VAL A 80 7.35 12.29 -1.42
CA VAL A 80 5.92 12.43 -1.73
C VAL A 80 5.61 11.95 -3.15
N ASP A 81 6.40 12.34 -4.15
CA ASP A 81 6.18 11.93 -5.55
C ASP A 81 6.29 10.40 -5.69
N ARG A 82 7.29 9.78 -5.05
CA ARG A 82 7.47 8.31 -5.05
C ARG A 82 6.31 7.60 -4.35
N MET A 83 5.84 8.15 -3.23
CA MET A 83 4.68 7.64 -2.51
C MET A 83 3.43 7.68 -3.39
N GLU A 84 3.15 8.84 -4.00
CA GLU A 84 1.97 9.02 -4.84
C GLU A 84 2.00 8.12 -6.08
N GLU A 85 3.16 7.99 -6.73
CA GLU A 85 3.36 7.10 -7.87
C GLU A 85 3.05 5.64 -7.49
N ALA A 86 3.68 5.13 -6.43
CA ALA A 86 3.54 3.74 -6.03
C ALA A 86 2.10 3.42 -5.59
N LEU A 87 1.48 4.29 -4.78
CA LEU A 87 0.11 4.07 -4.31
C LEU A 87 -0.92 4.19 -5.44
N ALA A 88 -0.64 4.98 -6.48
CA ALA A 88 -1.47 5.05 -7.68
C ALA A 88 -1.50 3.72 -8.46
N TRP A 89 -0.50 2.84 -8.31
CA TRP A 89 -0.54 1.52 -8.95
C TRP A 89 -1.61 0.62 -8.35
N VAL A 90 -1.80 0.69 -7.03
CA VAL A 90 -2.83 -0.09 -6.34
C VAL A 90 -4.20 0.36 -6.79
N SER A 91 -4.45 1.68 -6.83
CA SER A 91 -5.75 2.19 -7.30
C SER A 91 -6.02 1.91 -8.78
N ALA A 92 -4.98 1.91 -9.62
CA ALA A 92 -5.13 1.67 -11.06
C ALA A 92 -5.35 0.19 -11.41
N TYR A 93 -4.70 -0.75 -10.70
CA TYR A 93 -4.56 -2.13 -11.17
C TYR A 93 -5.04 -3.20 -10.20
N ALA A 94 -5.11 -2.92 -8.89
CA ALA A 94 -5.58 -3.92 -7.94
C ALA A 94 -7.10 -4.12 -8.11
N PRO A 95 -7.62 -5.35 -8.00
CA PRO A 95 -9.06 -5.56 -7.87
C PRO A 95 -9.57 -4.81 -6.65
N ARG A 96 -10.61 -3.99 -6.82
CA ARG A 96 -11.14 -3.10 -5.78
C ARG A 96 -11.39 -3.78 -4.43
N ARG A 97 -12.00 -4.97 -4.45
CA ARG A 97 -12.27 -5.78 -3.26
C ARG A 97 -11.01 -6.20 -2.47
N ASP A 98 -9.85 -6.14 -3.10
CA ASP A 98 -8.58 -6.62 -2.55
C ASP A 98 -7.70 -5.47 -2.05
N CYS A 99 -8.09 -4.20 -2.27
CA CYS A 99 -7.31 -3.05 -1.82
C CYS A 99 -7.18 -2.97 -0.29
N GLY A 100 -8.25 -3.29 0.44
CA GLY A 100 -8.21 -3.37 1.91
C GLY A 100 -7.23 -4.43 2.41
N LEU A 101 -7.22 -5.61 1.77
CA LEU A 101 -6.26 -6.67 2.06
C LEU A 101 -4.81 -6.26 1.78
N ILE A 102 -4.57 -5.57 0.65
CA ILE A 102 -3.25 -5.03 0.34
C ILE A 102 -2.79 -4.06 1.42
N GLY A 103 -3.64 -3.12 1.85
CA GLY A 103 -3.30 -2.16 2.91
C GLY A 103 -2.93 -2.84 4.23
N VAL A 104 -3.72 -3.83 4.67
CA VAL A 104 -3.42 -4.59 5.90
C VAL A 104 -2.07 -5.33 5.80
N VAL A 105 -1.80 -5.97 4.66
CA VAL A 105 -0.55 -6.70 4.45
C VAL A 105 0.65 -5.77 4.37
N LEU A 106 0.54 -4.61 3.70
CA LEU A 106 1.61 -3.61 3.66
C LEU A 106 1.94 -3.06 5.05
N ALA A 107 0.91 -2.82 5.89
CA ALA A 107 1.11 -2.39 7.27
C ALA A 107 1.87 -3.43 8.10
N GLN A 108 1.59 -4.72 7.91
CA GLN A 108 2.36 -5.80 8.56
C GLN A 108 3.79 -5.86 8.01
N LEU A 109 3.95 -5.77 6.68
CA LEU A 109 5.26 -5.83 6.01
C LEU A 109 6.19 -4.66 6.37
N GLN A 110 5.64 -3.49 6.69
CA GLN A 110 6.40 -2.35 7.19
C GLN A 110 7.04 -2.62 8.56
N ARG A 111 6.44 -3.52 9.36
CA ARG A 111 6.90 -3.89 10.70
C ARG A 111 7.66 -5.22 10.73
N SER A 112 7.53 -6.06 9.70
CA SER A 112 8.00 -7.44 9.72
C SER A 112 8.29 -7.97 8.31
N ALA A 113 9.28 -8.85 8.17
CA ALA A 113 9.67 -9.39 6.86
C ALA A 113 8.60 -10.31 6.22
N ARG A 114 7.61 -10.78 6.99
CA ARG A 114 6.55 -11.68 6.53
C ARG A 114 5.22 -11.26 7.15
N PRO A 115 4.11 -11.33 6.39
CA PRO A 115 2.79 -11.02 6.93
C PRO A 115 2.24 -12.20 7.74
N SER A 116 1.47 -11.87 8.78
CA SER A 116 0.64 -12.80 9.53
C SER A 116 -0.76 -12.86 8.90
N TRP A 117 -1.07 -13.99 8.27
CA TRP A 117 -2.37 -14.20 7.62
C TRP A 117 -3.52 -14.41 8.61
N GLU A 118 -3.21 -14.84 9.83
CA GLU A 118 -4.19 -14.95 10.92
C GLU A 118 -4.62 -13.55 11.37
N GLU A 119 -3.66 -12.68 11.68
CA GLU A 119 -3.94 -11.28 12.02
C GLU A 119 -4.64 -10.53 10.87
N ALA A 120 -4.29 -10.86 9.62
CA ALA A 120 -4.94 -10.28 8.46
C ALA A 120 -6.42 -10.71 8.35
N ALA A 121 -6.74 -11.97 8.69
CA ALA A 121 -8.10 -12.47 8.70
C ALA A 121 -8.95 -11.78 9.78
N ASP A 122 -8.40 -11.66 10.99
CA ASP A 122 -9.06 -10.98 12.11
C ASP A 122 -9.40 -9.51 11.77
N LYS A 123 -8.49 -8.84 11.04
CA LYS A 123 -8.64 -7.43 10.66
C LYS A 123 -9.59 -7.18 9.48
N ILE A 124 -9.52 -8.02 8.44
CA ILE A 124 -10.37 -7.88 7.24
C ILE A 124 -11.82 -8.18 7.58
N GLY A 125 -12.05 -9.07 8.54
CA GLY A 125 -13.39 -9.55 8.88
C GLY A 125 -13.95 -10.49 7.81
N GLY A 126 -14.65 -11.52 8.26
CA GLY A 126 -15.30 -12.52 7.42
C GLY A 126 -14.66 -13.91 7.48
N ASP A 127 -15.39 -14.92 7.02
CA ASP A 127 -15.05 -16.36 7.17
C ASP A 127 -13.91 -16.83 6.24
N ALA A 128 -13.10 -15.92 5.71
CA ALA A 128 -12.03 -16.27 4.79
C ALA A 128 -10.84 -16.86 5.56
N ALA A 129 -10.55 -18.14 5.32
CA ALA A 129 -9.40 -18.80 5.91
C ALA A 129 -8.07 -18.07 5.55
N PRO A 130 -7.08 -18.01 6.46
CA PRO A 130 -5.79 -17.34 6.25
C PRO A 130 -5.09 -17.72 4.93
N ALA A 131 -5.10 -19.00 4.57
CA ALA A 131 -4.52 -19.49 3.31
C ALA A 131 -5.26 -18.99 2.04
N ALA A 132 -6.54 -18.67 2.15
CA ALA A 132 -7.29 -18.04 1.06
C ALA A 132 -6.91 -16.57 0.90
N LEU A 133 -6.65 -15.85 2.00
CA LEU A 133 -6.17 -14.47 1.99
C LEU A 133 -4.80 -14.36 1.35
N SER A 134 -3.86 -15.24 1.69
CA SER A 134 -2.53 -15.30 1.05
C SER A 134 -2.63 -15.36 -0.48
N ARG A 135 -3.36 -16.36 -1.01
CA ARG A 135 -3.57 -16.51 -2.46
C ARG A 135 -4.34 -15.34 -3.09
N ARG A 136 -5.19 -14.68 -2.32
CA ARG A 136 -5.96 -13.51 -2.78
C ARG A 136 -5.03 -12.30 -2.91
N TYR A 137 -4.16 -12.08 -1.92
CA TYR A 137 -3.11 -11.07 -1.95
C TYR A 137 -2.15 -11.30 -3.12
N GLU A 138 -1.59 -12.50 -3.28
CA GLU A 138 -0.69 -12.85 -4.39
C GLU A 138 -1.30 -12.54 -5.77
N ARG A 139 -2.58 -12.88 -5.96
CA ARG A 139 -3.30 -12.57 -7.21
C ARG A 139 -3.48 -11.08 -7.43
N ALA A 140 -3.81 -10.33 -6.38
CA ALA A 140 -4.01 -8.89 -6.45
C ALA A 140 -2.68 -8.17 -6.74
N MET A 141 -1.62 -8.50 -6.01
CA MET A 141 -0.27 -8.00 -6.27
C MET A 141 0.24 -8.40 -7.66
N GLY A 142 -0.06 -9.62 -8.11
CA GLY A 142 0.24 -10.04 -9.48
C GLY A 142 -0.46 -9.19 -10.53
N ALA A 143 -1.69 -8.71 -10.27
CA ALA A 143 -2.40 -7.79 -11.16
C ALA A 143 -1.71 -6.42 -11.20
N VAL A 144 -1.30 -5.90 -10.03
CA VAL A 144 -0.53 -4.66 -9.92
C VAL A 144 0.78 -4.77 -10.70
N CYS A 145 1.57 -5.82 -10.48
CA CYS A 145 2.84 -6.03 -11.17
C CYS A 145 2.67 -6.06 -12.70
N ARG A 146 1.65 -6.79 -13.19
CA ARG A 146 1.35 -6.83 -14.63
C ARG A 146 0.95 -5.45 -15.17
N GLY A 147 0.13 -4.70 -14.43
CA GLY A 147 -0.31 -3.37 -14.82
C GLY A 147 0.85 -2.37 -14.92
N VAL A 148 1.69 -2.32 -13.88
CA VAL A 148 2.89 -1.48 -13.83
C VAL A 148 3.83 -1.80 -14.98
N ASN A 149 4.15 -3.09 -15.16
CA ASN A 149 5.05 -3.52 -16.24
C ASN A 149 4.46 -3.28 -17.64
N ALA A 150 3.15 -3.39 -17.81
CA ALA A 150 2.50 -3.00 -19.07
C ALA A 150 2.55 -1.49 -19.31
N GLY A 151 2.52 -0.67 -18.27
CA GLY A 151 2.76 0.78 -18.35
C GLY A 151 4.19 1.10 -18.76
N LEU A 152 5.18 0.48 -18.11
CA LEU A 152 6.61 0.67 -18.41
C LEU A 152 6.96 0.25 -19.85
N ARG A 153 6.40 -0.86 -20.34
CA ARG A 153 6.56 -1.28 -21.75
C ARG A 153 6.05 -0.24 -22.73
N ARG A 154 4.89 0.38 -22.44
CA ARG A 154 4.30 1.42 -23.29
C ARG A 154 5.12 2.70 -23.29
N ALA A 155 5.65 3.10 -22.14
CA ALA A 155 6.54 4.25 -22.03
C ALA A 155 7.85 4.04 -22.81
N GLY A 156 8.44 2.84 -22.71
CA GLY A 156 9.66 2.50 -23.45
C GLY A 156 9.46 2.44 -24.96
N SER A 157 8.27 2.05 -25.45
CA SER A 157 7.97 2.05 -26.89
C SER A 157 7.73 3.43 -27.51
N CYS A 158 7.48 4.47 -26.70
CA CYS A 158 7.29 5.84 -27.19
C CYS A 158 8.59 6.66 -27.24
N GLN A 159 9.70 6.10 -26.72
CA GLN A 159 11.01 6.76 -26.69
C GLN A 159 11.98 6.21 -27.76
N ALA A 160 11.54 5.26 -28.59
CA ALA A 160 12.28 4.67 -29.71
C ALA A 160 11.71 5.14 -31.05
#